data_AF-A0A951X625-F1
#
_entry.id   AF-A0A951X625-F1
#
_cell.length_a   1.000
_cell.length_b   1.000
_cell.length_c   1.000
_cell.angle_alpha   90.00
_cell.angle_beta   90.00
_cell.angle_gamma   90.00
#
_symmetry.space_group_name_H-M   'P 1'
#
loop_
_entity.id
_entity.type
_entity.pdbx_description
1 polymer ?
#
loop_
_entity_poly.entity_id
_entity_poly.type
_entity_poly.pdbx_seq_one_letter_code
_entity_poly.pdbx_strand_id
1 'polypeptide(L)'
;MSIKSVRLFAICGLILALVLSACAAPAPSAQQPGAATEEPAAEAAGEVGSAGTLRFVGPTGGAVKALSEDLIPAFEEATGIKVEATYISHDALTQKAMTEFVSGDPSFDVIQFETSWGGKYSPFLEDLQSYVANAGAGYDEGDILAAARNMGIYEGKTVGLPYRVIGRMLHYRTDLFEEAGLTEPPQTLAELMEYAQQLTLDTDNDGEIDVYGLGHLGKQGFGNAYEFGSFLFS
;
A
#
# COMPACT_ATOMS: atom_id res chain seq x y z
N MET A 1 -30.04 -42.16 13.49
CA MET A 1 -30.75 -42.56 14.71
C MET A 1 -29.83 -42.33 15.90
N SER A 2 -30.38 -41.77 16.99
CA SER A 2 -29.75 -41.56 18.31
C SER A 2 -28.91 -40.30 18.54
N ILE A 3 -29.66 -39.21 18.77
CA ILE A 3 -29.36 -38.12 19.71
C ILE A 3 -29.25 -38.68 21.15
N LYS A 4 -28.26 -38.22 21.93
CA LYS A 4 -28.23 -38.22 23.41
C LYS A 4 -27.48 -36.94 23.84
N SER A 5 -28.15 -35.86 24.27
CA SER A 5 -28.65 -35.56 25.64
C SER A 5 -27.52 -35.44 26.69
N VAL A 6 -27.44 -34.53 27.68
CA VAL A 6 -28.25 -33.42 28.23
C VAL A 6 -27.47 -32.89 29.48
N ARG A 7 -27.84 -31.70 30.01
CA ARG A 7 -27.56 -31.06 31.33
C ARG A 7 -26.44 -30.00 31.34
N LEU A 8 -26.70 -28.70 31.44
CA LEU A 8 -27.47 -27.89 32.42
C LEU A 8 -26.78 -27.78 33.79
N PHE A 9 -26.15 -26.64 34.05
CA PHE A 9 -26.11 -26.01 35.38
C PHE A 9 -26.17 -24.49 35.21
N ALA A 10 -27.31 -23.92 35.60
CA ALA A 10 -27.50 -22.54 35.97
C ALA A 10 -27.22 -22.40 37.48
N ILE A 11 -26.73 -21.23 37.93
CA ILE A 11 -26.94 -20.55 39.23
C ILE A 11 -26.10 -19.25 39.12
N CYS A 12 -26.68 -18.06 38.96
CA CYS A 12 -27.44 -17.22 39.90
C CYS A 12 -26.58 -16.38 40.86
N GLY A 13 -26.72 -15.06 40.69
CA GLY A 13 -26.75 -14.04 41.76
C GLY A 13 -25.44 -13.28 42.01
N LEU A 14 -25.43 -12.02 42.41
CA LEU A 14 -26.45 -10.98 42.57
C LEU A 14 -25.68 -9.71 43.02
N ILE A 15 -25.93 -8.57 42.37
CA ILE A 15 -26.04 -7.19 42.90
C ILE A 15 -25.08 -6.72 44.01
N LEU A 16 -24.38 -5.58 43.75
CA LEU A 16 -24.39 -4.46 44.70
C LEU A 16 -24.16 -3.10 43.99
N ALA A 17 -25.10 -2.19 44.18
CA ALA A 17 -25.06 -0.78 43.78
C ALA A 17 -24.69 0.11 44.97
N LEU A 18 -24.01 1.25 44.72
CA LEU A 18 -23.92 2.46 45.56
C LEU A 18 -23.20 3.54 44.72
N VAL A 19 -23.88 4.49 44.06
CA VAL A 19 -24.49 5.76 44.52
C VAL A 19 -23.47 6.90 44.73
N LEU A 20 -23.61 7.89 43.82
CA LEU A 20 -23.40 9.35 43.87
C LEU A 20 -22.18 9.95 44.61
N SER A 21 -21.42 10.78 43.87
CA SER A 21 -21.19 12.16 44.31
C SER A 21 -21.02 13.10 43.11
N ALA A 22 -21.80 14.18 43.15
CA ALA A 22 -21.82 15.26 42.18
C ALA A 22 -20.85 16.37 42.62
N CYS A 23 -20.08 16.90 41.69
CA CYS A 23 -19.52 18.26 41.78
C CYS A 23 -19.67 18.91 40.41
N ALA A 24 -20.73 19.70 40.25
CA ALA A 24 -20.89 20.63 39.14
C ALA A 24 -20.01 21.85 39.38
N ALA A 25 -19.12 22.17 38.45
CA ALA A 25 -18.40 23.43 38.38
C ALA A 25 -19.27 24.49 37.65
N PRO A 26 -19.23 25.77 38.04
CA PRO A 26 -20.07 26.80 37.45
C PRO A 26 -19.61 27.16 36.02
N ALA A 27 -20.59 27.31 35.13
CA ALA A 27 -20.41 27.76 33.76
C ALA A 27 -19.95 29.24 33.69
N PRO A 28 -19.06 29.60 32.76
CA PRO A 28 -18.75 31.00 32.48
C PRO A 28 -19.88 31.65 31.64
N SER A 29 -20.16 32.90 31.96
CA SER A 29 -21.17 33.77 31.33
C SER A 29 -20.89 33.98 29.84
N ALA A 30 -21.93 33.82 29.02
CA ALA A 30 -21.94 34.19 27.61
C ALA A 30 -21.95 35.72 27.44
N GLN A 31 -21.15 36.21 26.49
CA GLN A 31 -21.20 37.59 26.01
C GLN A 31 -21.23 37.55 24.48
N GLN A 32 -22.30 38.07 23.88
CA GLN A 32 -22.49 38.12 22.42
C GLN A 32 -21.63 39.23 21.76
N PRO A 33 -21.36 39.11 20.45
CA PRO A 33 -20.23 39.73 19.78
C PRO A 33 -20.55 41.12 19.19
N GLY A 34 -19.56 42.01 19.21
CA GLY A 34 -19.56 43.26 18.46
C GLY A 34 -19.08 43.03 17.02
N ALA A 35 -19.87 43.50 16.06
CA ALA A 35 -19.59 43.42 14.63
C ALA A 35 -18.38 44.28 14.23
N ALA A 36 -17.45 43.69 13.49
CA ALA A 36 -16.42 44.39 12.73
C ALA A 36 -16.44 43.89 11.28
N THR A 37 -16.36 44.86 10.38
CA THR A 37 -16.55 44.83 8.93
C THR A 37 -15.55 43.92 8.21
N GLU A 38 -16.03 43.05 7.31
CA GLU A 38 -15.23 42.21 6.41
C GLU A 38 -14.80 42.98 5.14
N GLU A 39 -13.51 42.94 4.84
CA GLU A 39 -12.90 43.14 3.52
C GLU A 39 -11.98 41.92 3.28
N PRO A 40 -11.92 41.34 2.05
CA PRO A 40 -11.74 39.90 1.89
C PRO A 40 -10.30 39.45 2.19
N ALA A 41 -10.20 38.42 3.04
CA ALA A 41 -8.95 37.75 3.34
C ALA A 41 -8.49 36.90 2.15
N ALA A 42 -7.23 37.11 1.77
CA ALA A 42 -6.49 36.23 0.89
C ALA A 42 -6.43 34.81 1.48
N GLU A 43 -6.54 33.84 0.59
CA GLU A 43 -6.51 32.40 0.79
C GLU A 43 -5.35 31.98 1.72
N ALA A 44 -5.71 31.54 2.93
CA ALA A 44 -4.76 30.96 3.88
C ALA A 44 -4.50 29.51 3.46
N ALA A 45 -3.36 29.27 2.83
CA ALA A 45 -2.69 27.98 2.92
C ALA A 45 -2.53 27.66 4.41
N GLY A 46 -3.08 26.54 4.87
CA GLY A 46 -3.10 26.17 6.27
C GLY A 46 -1.69 26.21 6.88
N GLU A 47 -1.56 26.87 8.03
CA GLU A 47 -0.35 26.82 8.84
C GLU A 47 -0.04 25.37 9.20
N VAL A 48 1.02 24.83 8.59
CA VAL A 48 1.65 23.59 9.04
C VAL A 48 2.32 23.90 10.37
N GLY A 49 1.75 23.34 11.45
CA GLY A 49 2.27 23.51 12.81
C GLY A 49 3.74 23.12 12.94
N SER A 50 4.43 23.83 13.82
CA SER A 50 5.86 23.72 14.21
C SER A 50 6.52 22.35 13.98
N ALA A 51 7.60 22.34 13.18
CA ALA A 51 8.73 21.40 13.18
C ALA A 51 8.50 20.03 13.86
N GLY A 52 7.65 19.19 13.26
CA GLY A 52 7.49 17.79 13.65
C GLY A 52 8.44 16.88 12.88
N THR A 53 8.73 15.70 13.44
CA THR A 53 9.34 14.58 12.72
C THR A 53 8.25 13.63 12.24
N LEU A 54 8.21 13.34 10.95
CA LEU A 54 7.38 12.34 10.31
C LEU A 54 8.13 11.02 10.20
N ARG A 55 7.58 9.94 10.77
CA ARG A 55 8.18 8.61 10.73
C ARG A 55 7.65 7.84 9.53
N PHE A 56 8.52 7.53 8.59
CA PHE A 56 8.19 6.78 7.38
C PHE A 56 8.76 5.36 7.46
N VAL A 57 7.97 4.36 7.08
CA VAL A 57 8.45 2.98 6.91
C VAL A 57 8.14 2.47 5.51
N GLY A 58 9.11 1.82 4.87
CA GLY A 58 8.94 1.24 3.54
C GLY A 58 9.81 0.02 3.28
N PRO A 59 9.56 -0.71 2.19
CA PRO A 59 10.40 -1.81 1.79
C PRO A 59 11.75 -1.34 1.24
N THR A 60 12.80 -2.15 1.42
CA THR A 60 14.03 -2.01 0.64
C THR A 60 13.75 -2.26 -0.85
N GLY A 61 14.51 -1.63 -1.74
CA GLY A 61 14.37 -1.83 -3.18
C GLY A 61 14.75 -0.60 -4.00
N GLY A 62 14.46 -0.66 -5.31
CA GLY A 62 14.90 0.36 -6.27
C GLY A 62 14.36 1.78 -6.02
N ALA A 63 13.26 1.92 -5.29
CA ALA A 63 12.69 3.23 -4.97
C ALA A 63 13.40 3.96 -3.83
N VAL A 64 14.16 3.24 -2.97
CA VAL A 64 14.81 3.80 -1.77
C VAL A 64 15.73 4.96 -2.12
N LYS A 65 16.48 4.84 -3.23
CA LYS A 65 17.41 5.87 -3.68
C LYS A 65 16.68 7.18 -4.00
N ALA A 66 15.68 7.13 -4.89
CA ALA A 66 14.90 8.30 -5.27
C ALA A 66 14.13 8.89 -4.08
N LEU A 67 13.59 8.05 -3.19
CA LEU A 67 12.94 8.53 -1.97
C LEU A 67 13.92 9.28 -1.06
N SER A 68 15.10 8.72 -0.82
CA SER A 68 16.04 9.24 0.19
C SER A 68 16.92 10.38 -0.32
N GLU A 69 17.26 10.38 -1.60
CA GLU A 69 18.15 11.39 -2.21
C GLU A 69 17.40 12.55 -2.84
N ASP A 70 16.15 12.34 -3.31
CA ASP A 70 15.40 13.37 -4.05
C ASP A 70 14.13 13.80 -3.30
N LEU A 71 13.20 12.86 -3.05
CA LEU A 71 11.85 13.21 -2.60
C LEU A 71 11.79 13.66 -1.14
N ILE A 72 12.44 12.94 -0.23
CA ILE A 72 12.48 13.31 1.19
C ILE A 72 13.18 14.66 1.37
N PRO A 73 14.38 14.91 0.82
CA PRO A 73 15.02 16.22 0.94
C PRO A 73 14.17 17.37 0.39
N ALA A 74 13.53 17.19 -0.78
CA ALA A 74 12.63 18.20 -1.34
C ALA A 74 11.42 18.47 -0.45
N PHE A 75 10.84 17.42 0.15
CA PHE A 75 9.74 17.57 1.12
C PHE A 75 10.19 18.30 2.40
N GLU A 76 11.35 17.94 2.95
CA GLU A 76 11.88 18.62 4.14
C GLU A 76 12.18 20.09 3.87
N GLU A 77 12.74 20.43 2.70
CA GLU A 77 13.02 21.80 2.29
C GLU A 77 11.74 22.61 2.11
N ALA A 78 10.72 22.02 1.47
CA ALA A 78 9.46 22.69 1.19
C ALA A 78 8.60 22.92 2.44
N THR A 79 8.69 22.04 3.44
CA THR A 79 7.75 22.04 4.59
C THR A 79 8.40 22.35 5.93
N GLY A 80 9.73 22.19 6.05
CA GLY A 80 10.44 22.23 7.32
C GLY A 80 10.19 21.03 8.25
N ILE A 81 9.38 20.04 7.82
CA ILE A 81 9.14 18.79 8.54
C ILE A 81 10.33 17.87 8.31
N LYS A 82 10.81 17.20 9.36
CA LYS A 82 11.86 16.17 9.24
C LYS A 82 11.28 14.81 8.98
N VAL A 83 11.94 13.98 8.18
CA VAL A 83 11.49 12.62 7.87
C VAL A 83 12.50 11.60 8.38
N GLU A 84 12.05 10.74 9.29
CA GLU A 84 12.80 9.56 9.72
C GLU A 84 12.33 8.34 8.93
N ALA A 85 13.08 7.98 7.89
CA ALA A 85 12.76 6.85 7.02
C ALA A 85 13.45 5.55 7.47
N THR A 86 12.67 4.51 7.68
CA THR A 86 13.15 3.14 7.94
C THR A 86 12.82 2.22 6.77
N TYR A 87 13.84 1.56 6.22
CA TYR A 87 13.67 0.60 5.13
C TYR A 87 14.00 -0.83 5.58
N ILE A 88 13.06 -1.75 5.42
CA ILE A 88 13.20 -3.17 5.79
C ILE A 88 12.71 -4.09 4.66
N SER A 89 12.96 -5.40 4.71
CA SER A 89 12.46 -6.28 3.65
C SER A 89 10.93 -6.30 3.59
N HIS A 90 10.34 -6.60 2.43
CA HIS A 90 8.87 -6.73 2.27
C HIS A 90 8.23 -7.68 3.29
N ASP A 91 8.87 -8.82 3.56
CA ASP A 91 8.37 -9.82 4.51
C ASP A 91 8.37 -9.27 5.94
N ALA A 92 9.47 -8.62 6.34
CA ALA A 92 9.58 -7.99 7.66
C ALA A 92 8.58 -6.83 7.82
N LEU A 93 8.41 -6.01 6.77
CA LEU A 93 7.45 -4.91 6.78
C LEU A 93 6.03 -5.42 6.97
N THR A 94 5.65 -6.48 6.25
CA THR A 94 4.31 -7.06 6.36
C THR A 94 4.03 -7.55 7.78
N GLN A 95 4.99 -8.23 8.40
CA GLN A 95 4.85 -8.75 9.77
C GLN A 95 4.80 -7.64 10.82
N LYS A 96 5.71 -6.67 10.72
CA LYS A 96 5.78 -5.51 11.63
C LYS A 96 4.49 -4.68 11.56
N ALA A 97 4.08 -4.28 10.36
CA ALA A 97 2.91 -3.42 10.16
C ALA A 97 1.64 -4.05 10.74
N MET A 98 1.36 -5.32 10.45
CA MET A 98 0.17 -5.99 11.01
C MET A 98 0.22 -6.11 12.53
N THR A 99 1.39 -6.39 13.10
CA THR A 99 1.54 -6.51 14.56
C THR A 99 1.23 -5.17 15.23
N GLU A 100 1.75 -4.08 14.69
CA GLU A 100 1.59 -2.73 15.25
C GLU A 100 0.20 -2.14 15.01
N PHE A 101 -0.41 -2.42 13.87
CA PHE A 101 -1.81 -2.08 13.61
C PHE A 101 -2.76 -2.75 14.61
N VAL A 102 -2.52 -4.02 14.94
CA VAL A 102 -3.33 -4.75 15.92
C VAL A 102 -3.04 -4.29 17.35
N SER A 103 -1.80 -3.87 17.67
CA SER A 103 -1.48 -3.31 18.99
C SER A 103 -2.04 -1.90 19.19
N GLY A 104 -2.36 -1.18 18.10
CA GLY A 104 -2.90 0.18 18.14
C GLY A 104 -1.86 1.25 18.47
N ASP A 105 -0.57 0.93 18.34
CA ASP A 105 0.54 1.84 18.64
C ASP A 105 1.65 1.68 17.58
N PRO A 106 1.44 2.16 16.35
CA PRO A 106 2.42 2.06 15.29
C PRO A 106 3.62 2.96 15.51
N SER A 107 4.81 2.42 15.25
CA SER A 107 6.07 3.15 15.34
C SER A 107 6.31 4.07 14.15
N PHE A 108 5.34 4.22 13.25
CA PHE A 108 5.40 4.97 12.00
C PHE A 108 4.11 5.72 11.77
N ASP A 109 4.20 6.84 11.04
CA ASP A 109 3.06 7.69 10.67
C ASP A 109 2.66 7.44 9.21
N VAL A 110 3.63 7.14 8.36
CA VAL A 110 3.43 6.83 6.93
C VAL A 110 4.04 5.47 6.62
N ILE A 111 3.25 4.61 5.97
CA ILE A 111 3.70 3.32 5.47
C ILE A 111 3.62 3.28 3.95
N GLN A 112 4.73 2.95 3.30
CA GLN A 112 4.73 2.52 1.92
C GLN A 112 4.41 1.03 1.87
N PHE A 113 3.33 0.67 1.19
CA PHE A 113 2.91 -0.72 1.04
C PHE A 113 2.53 -1.04 -0.40
N GLU A 114 2.50 -2.34 -0.68
CA GLU A 114 2.11 -2.86 -1.98
C GLU A 114 0.60 -2.85 -2.12
N THR A 115 0.09 -2.46 -3.29
CA THR A 115 -1.36 -2.33 -3.51
C THR A 115 -2.12 -3.59 -3.12
N SER A 116 -1.59 -4.79 -3.39
CA SER A 116 -2.19 -6.06 -2.98
C SER A 116 -2.43 -6.23 -1.46
N TRP A 117 -1.83 -5.38 -0.62
CA TRP A 117 -1.99 -5.39 0.83
C TRP A 117 -3.08 -4.45 1.33
N GLY A 118 -3.62 -3.56 0.48
CA GLY A 118 -4.57 -2.53 0.89
C GLY A 118 -5.81 -3.09 1.58
N GLY A 119 -6.33 -4.25 1.13
CA GLY A 119 -7.52 -4.85 1.74
C GLY A 119 -7.32 -5.34 3.18
N LYS A 120 -6.12 -5.80 3.57
CA LYS A 120 -5.83 -6.20 4.97
C LYS A 120 -5.44 -5.00 5.85
N TYR A 121 -4.95 -3.92 5.25
CA TYR A 121 -4.53 -2.72 5.98
C TYR A 121 -5.64 -1.68 6.10
N SER A 122 -6.63 -1.68 5.19
CA SER A 122 -7.72 -0.69 5.15
C SER A 122 -8.45 -0.48 6.48
N PRO A 123 -8.63 -1.47 7.38
CA PRO A 123 -9.27 -1.22 8.67
C PRO A 123 -8.45 -0.33 9.61
N PHE A 124 -7.14 -0.18 9.35
CA PHE A 124 -6.18 0.52 10.21
C PHE A 124 -5.63 1.82 9.59
N LEU A 125 -5.94 2.08 8.32
CA LEU A 125 -5.46 3.25 7.59
C LEU A 125 -6.51 4.36 7.61
N GLU A 126 -6.02 5.60 7.67
CA GLU A 126 -6.83 6.81 7.55
C GLU A 126 -7.49 6.88 6.15
N ASP A 127 -8.71 7.41 6.08
CA ASP A 127 -9.37 7.66 4.81
C ASP A 127 -8.89 8.99 4.24
N LEU A 128 -8.10 8.91 3.17
CA LEU A 128 -7.45 10.06 2.55
C LEU A 128 -8.37 10.85 1.61
N GLN A 129 -9.63 10.46 1.42
CA GLN A 129 -10.55 11.12 0.48
C GLN A 129 -10.68 12.63 0.73
N SER A 130 -10.85 13.03 2.00
CA SER A 130 -10.99 14.44 2.37
C SER A 130 -9.69 15.21 2.10
N TYR A 131 -8.53 14.59 2.29
CA TYR A 131 -7.22 15.20 2.04
C TYR A 131 -7.03 15.42 0.54
N VAL A 132 -7.36 14.42 -0.28
CA VAL A 132 -7.28 14.51 -1.75
C VAL A 132 -8.20 15.62 -2.27
N ALA A 133 -9.45 15.67 -1.79
CA ALA A 133 -10.41 16.70 -2.20
C ALA A 133 -9.95 18.13 -1.84
N ASN A 134 -9.11 18.28 -0.81
CA ASN A 134 -8.63 19.57 -0.32
C ASN A 134 -7.15 19.85 -0.63
N ALA A 135 -6.49 19.00 -1.43
CA ALA A 135 -5.05 19.12 -1.70
C ALA A 135 -4.67 20.34 -2.57
N GLY A 136 -5.67 21.02 -3.15
CA GLY A 136 -5.49 22.21 -3.97
C GLY A 136 -4.72 21.92 -5.26
N ALA A 137 -4.12 22.96 -5.85
CA ALA A 137 -3.41 22.84 -7.12
C ALA A 137 -2.11 22.01 -7.06
N GLY A 138 -1.65 21.64 -5.86
CA GLY A 138 -0.44 20.83 -5.66
C GLY A 138 -0.64 19.33 -5.91
N TYR A 139 -1.87 18.87 -6.08
CA TYR A 139 -2.19 17.47 -6.33
C TYR A 139 -3.32 17.37 -7.36
N ASP A 140 -2.96 17.09 -8.61
CA ASP A 140 -3.92 16.80 -9.66
C ASP A 140 -4.11 15.28 -9.79
N GLU A 141 -5.27 14.78 -9.38
CA GLU A 141 -5.62 13.38 -9.59
C GLU A 141 -5.60 13.02 -11.07
N GLY A 142 -5.97 13.95 -11.96
CA GLY A 142 -6.01 13.77 -13.41
C GLY A 142 -4.67 13.33 -14.03
N ASP A 143 -3.56 13.74 -13.43
CA ASP A 143 -2.20 13.39 -13.87
C ASP A 143 -1.80 11.94 -13.52
N ILE A 144 -2.55 11.31 -12.61
CA ILE A 144 -2.30 9.94 -12.19
C ILE A 144 -3.12 8.99 -13.06
N LEU A 145 -2.53 7.89 -13.54
CA LEU A 145 -3.27 6.86 -14.27
C LEU A 145 -4.49 6.38 -13.47
N ALA A 146 -5.68 6.37 -14.09
CA ALA A 146 -6.91 5.98 -13.42
C ALA A 146 -6.83 4.58 -12.79
N ALA A 147 -6.16 3.64 -13.46
CA ALA A 147 -5.89 2.31 -12.91
C ALA A 147 -5.09 2.37 -11.60
N ALA A 148 -4.05 3.22 -11.53
CA ALA A 148 -3.23 3.38 -10.34
C ALA A 148 -4.01 4.04 -9.18
N ARG A 149 -4.85 5.05 -9.47
CA ARG A 149 -5.73 5.67 -8.46
C ARG A 149 -6.69 4.64 -7.85
N ASN A 150 -7.32 3.82 -8.69
CA ASN A 150 -8.28 2.82 -8.25
C ASN A 150 -7.65 1.73 -7.35
N MET A 151 -6.34 1.47 -7.50
CA MET A 151 -5.63 0.53 -6.62
C MET A 151 -5.43 1.04 -5.19
N GLY A 152 -5.64 2.33 -4.94
CA GLY A 152 -5.63 2.91 -3.60
C GLY A 152 -6.99 2.89 -2.90
N ILE A 153 -8.05 2.45 -3.59
CA ILE A 153 -9.43 2.49 -3.10
C ILE A 153 -9.86 1.12 -2.60
N TYR A 154 -10.27 1.03 -1.32
CA TYR A 154 -10.76 -0.19 -0.68
C TYR A 154 -12.05 0.10 0.08
N GLU A 155 -13.11 -0.66 -0.21
CA GLU A 155 -14.43 -0.52 0.43
C GLU A 155 -14.96 0.93 0.42
N GLY A 156 -14.64 1.68 -0.64
CA GLY A 156 -15.05 3.08 -0.80
C GLY A 156 -14.17 4.10 -0.09
N LYS A 157 -13.10 3.69 0.61
CA LYS A 157 -12.10 4.56 1.24
C LYS A 157 -10.86 4.71 0.36
N THR A 158 -10.22 5.87 0.37
CA THR A 158 -8.89 6.06 -0.23
C THR A 158 -7.85 5.77 0.85
N VAL A 159 -7.27 4.57 0.85
CA VAL A 159 -6.34 4.12 1.91
C VAL A 159 -4.88 4.23 1.51
N GLY A 160 -4.58 4.67 0.28
CA GLY A 160 -3.22 4.90 -0.18
C GLY A 160 -3.17 5.73 -1.44
N LEU A 161 -2.14 6.55 -1.57
CA LEU A 161 -1.88 7.35 -2.77
C LEU A 161 -0.82 6.66 -3.63
N PRO A 162 -1.06 6.48 -4.94
CA PRO A 162 -0.07 5.89 -5.82
C PRO A 162 1.09 6.86 -6.04
N TYR A 163 2.31 6.43 -5.74
CA TYR A 163 3.53 7.22 -5.96
C TYR A 163 4.43 6.63 -7.06
N ARG A 164 4.19 5.36 -7.44
CA ARG A 164 4.93 4.65 -8.49
C ARG A 164 4.04 3.57 -9.09
N VAL A 165 4.13 3.41 -10.41
CA VAL A 165 3.52 2.31 -11.16
C VAL A 165 4.64 1.43 -11.71
N ILE A 166 4.46 0.11 -11.63
CA ILE A 166 5.39 -0.86 -12.21
C ILE A 166 4.63 -1.65 -13.27
N GLY A 167 4.99 -1.44 -14.53
CA GLY A 167 4.57 -2.29 -15.64
C GLY A 167 5.44 -3.53 -15.74
N ARG A 168 4.88 -4.64 -16.24
CA ARG A 168 5.65 -5.83 -16.63
C ARG A 168 5.78 -5.89 -18.13
N MET A 169 6.93 -6.34 -18.58
CA MET A 169 7.24 -6.53 -19.99
C MET A 169 7.88 -7.90 -20.14
N LEU A 170 7.46 -8.64 -21.16
CA LEU A 170 8.17 -9.82 -21.61
C LEU A 170 9.45 -9.36 -22.29
N HIS A 171 10.59 -9.82 -21.78
CA HIS A 171 11.88 -9.66 -22.45
C HIS A 171 12.20 -10.96 -23.15
N TYR A 172 12.67 -10.89 -24.40
CA TYR A 172 13.02 -12.06 -25.19
C TYR A 172 14.29 -11.80 -26.00
N ARG A 173 14.96 -12.88 -26.40
CA ARG A 173 16.18 -12.86 -27.21
C ARG A 173 15.79 -12.93 -28.69
N THR A 174 15.98 -11.84 -29.41
CA THR A 174 15.57 -11.72 -30.81
C THR A 174 16.35 -12.67 -31.72
N ASP A 175 17.63 -12.91 -31.44
CA ASP A 175 18.47 -13.86 -32.17
C ASP A 175 17.99 -15.31 -32.02
N LEU A 176 17.62 -15.73 -30.80
CA LEU A 176 17.05 -17.06 -30.59
C LEU A 176 15.67 -17.20 -31.27
N PHE A 177 14.88 -16.13 -31.31
CA PHE A 177 13.62 -16.11 -32.06
C PHE A 177 13.85 -16.27 -33.57
N GLU A 178 14.79 -15.52 -34.14
CA GLU A 178 15.17 -15.60 -35.56
C GLU A 178 15.67 -17.01 -35.93
N GLU A 179 16.53 -17.60 -35.11
CA GLU A 179 17.05 -18.97 -35.30
C GLU A 179 15.93 -20.03 -35.26
N ALA A 180 14.92 -19.83 -34.42
CA ALA A 180 13.75 -20.70 -34.31
C ALA A 180 12.64 -20.40 -35.35
N GLY A 181 12.80 -19.36 -36.18
CA GLY A 181 11.79 -18.93 -37.14
C GLY A 181 10.57 -18.21 -36.53
N LEU A 182 10.69 -17.73 -35.28
CA LEU A 182 9.68 -16.95 -34.57
C LEU A 182 9.83 -15.47 -34.95
N THR A 183 8.77 -14.84 -35.45
CA THR A 183 8.82 -13.47 -35.98
C THR A 183 8.13 -12.44 -35.10
N GLU A 184 7.29 -12.87 -34.16
CA GLU A 184 6.51 -11.99 -33.28
C GLU A 184 6.56 -12.53 -31.84
N PRO A 185 6.43 -11.68 -30.81
CA PRO A 185 6.34 -12.13 -29.42
C PRO A 185 5.01 -12.87 -29.16
N PRO A 186 4.98 -13.83 -28.22
CA PRO A 186 3.77 -14.57 -27.90
C PRO A 186 2.70 -13.63 -27.34
N GLN A 187 1.47 -13.75 -27.85
CA GLN A 187 0.31 -12.96 -27.46
C GLN A 187 -0.54 -13.68 -26.41
N THR A 188 -0.36 -14.99 -26.26
CA THR A 188 -1.10 -15.81 -25.29
C THR A 188 -0.16 -16.65 -24.43
N LEU A 189 -0.64 -17.09 -23.26
CA LEU A 189 0.11 -18.03 -22.44
C LEU A 189 0.40 -19.35 -23.18
N ALA A 190 -0.51 -19.81 -24.04
CA ALA A 190 -0.30 -21.02 -24.83
C ALA A 190 0.87 -20.85 -25.81
N GLU A 191 0.92 -19.73 -26.53
CA GLU A 191 2.04 -19.37 -27.41
C GLU A 191 3.34 -19.20 -26.63
N LEU A 192 3.30 -18.56 -25.45
CA LEU A 192 4.48 -18.42 -24.59
C LEU A 192 5.03 -19.79 -24.20
N MET A 193 4.18 -20.73 -23.83
CA MET A 193 4.60 -22.09 -23.46
C MET A 193 5.13 -22.87 -24.67
N GLU A 194 4.54 -22.70 -25.85
CA GLU A 194 5.04 -23.29 -27.09
C GLU A 194 6.42 -22.73 -27.45
N TYR A 195 6.58 -21.41 -27.41
CA TYR A 195 7.86 -20.75 -27.73
C TYR A 195 8.92 -21.12 -26.71
N ALA A 196 8.56 -21.20 -25.42
CA ALA A 196 9.47 -21.65 -24.38
C ALA A 196 9.96 -23.09 -24.61
N GLN A 197 9.11 -23.98 -25.12
CA GLN A 197 9.52 -25.35 -25.47
C GLN A 197 10.45 -25.36 -26.68
N GLN A 198 10.14 -24.59 -27.74
CA GLN A 198 11.00 -24.49 -28.92
C GLN A 198 12.38 -23.88 -28.61
N LEU A 199 12.42 -22.94 -27.66
CA LEU A 199 13.63 -22.23 -27.24
C LEU A 199 14.34 -22.89 -26.04
N THR A 200 13.92 -24.09 -25.65
CA THR A 200 14.66 -24.92 -24.70
C THR A 200 15.62 -25.81 -25.48
N LEU A 201 16.92 -25.51 -25.40
CA LEU A 201 17.92 -26.04 -26.30
C LEU A 201 19.04 -26.75 -25.53
N ASP A 202 19.37 -27.95 -26.01
CA ASP A 202 20.66 -28.62 -25.80
C ASP A 202 21.52 -28.26 -27.03
N THR A 203 22.48 -27.37 -26.84
CA THR A 203 23.21 -26.74 -27.96
C THR A 203 24.40 -27.57 -28.44
N ASP A 204 24.88 -28.51 -27.63
CA ASP A 204 26.00 -29.40 -27.97
C ASP A 204 25.61 -30.89 -28.10
N ASN A 205 24.34 -31.21 -27.87
CA ASN A 205 23.74 -32.54 -27.91
C ASN A 205 24.35 -33.52 -26.89
N ASP A 206 24.79 -33.02 -25.74
CA ASP A 206 25.34 -33.86 -24.66
C ASP A 206 24.26 -34.50 -23.76
N GLY A 207 22.99 -34.12 -23.96
CA GLY A 207 21.84 -34.60 -23.23
C GLY A 207 21.42 -33.71 -22.06
N GLU A 208 22.15 -32.63 -21.78
CA GLU A 208 21.81 -31.61 -20.78
C GLU A 208 21.29 -30.33 -21.47
N ILE A 209 20.39 -29.62 -20.79
CA ILE A 209 19.82 -28.38 -21.34
C ILE A 209 20.71 -27.18 -21.02
N ASP A 210 21.18 -26.49 -22.06
CA ASP A 210 22.00 -25.28 -21.96
C ASP A 210 21.17 -24.00 -21.85
N VAL A 211 20.08 -23.94 -22.62
CA VAL A 211 19.21 -22.77 -22.73
C VAL A 211 17.80 -23.17 -22.35
N TYR A 212 17.19 -22.41 -21.43
CA TYR A 212 15.80 -22.58 -21.04
C TYR A 212 14.96 -21.48 -21.69
N GLY A 213 13.91 -21.86 -22.42
CA GLY A 213 13.07 -20.90 -23.15
C GLY A 213 12.18 -20.02 -22.27
N LEU A 214 12.10 -20.27 -20.96
CA LEU A 214 11.39 -19.43 -20.00
C LEU A 214 12.12 -19.38 -18.65
N GLY A 215 12.42 -18.17 -18.19
CA GLY A 215 12.86 -17.90 -16.82
C GLY A 215 11.69 -17.36 -15.99
N HIS A 216 11.56 -17.84 -14.76
CA HIS A 216 10.50 -17.41 -13.84
C HIS A 216 10.98 -17.38 -12.39
N LEU A 217 10.39 -16.49 -11.58
CA LEU A 217 10.62 -16.42 -10.14
C LEU A 217 9.99 -17.63 -9.43
N GLY A 218 10.76 -18.71 -9.27
CA GLY A 218 10.30 -19.95 -8.62
C GLY A 218 10.30 -19.94 -7.08
N LYS A 219 10.91 -18.92 -6.45
CA LYS A 219 10.95 -18.82 -4.98
C LYS A 219 9.61 -18.35 -4.43
N GLN A 220 9.11 -19.02 -3.39
CA GLN A 220 7.93 -18.57 -2.65
C GLN A 220 8.14 -17.13 -2.16
N GLY A 221 7.16 -16.28 -2.43
CA GLY A 221 7.14 -14.90 -1.97
C GLY A 221 6.41 -14.00 -2.95
N PHE A 222 6.50 -12.70 -2.65
CA PHE A 222 5.87 -11.63 -3.41
C PHE A 222 6.13 -11.72 -4.93
N GLY A 223 7.39 -11.93 -5.34
CA GLY A 223 7.80 -11.93 -6.76
C GLY A 223 7.09 -12.95 -7.65
N ASN A 224 6.87 -14.18 -7.16
CA ASN A 224 6.21 -15.24 -7.94
C ASN A 224 4.75 -14.89 -8.28
N ALA A 225 3.99 -14.36 -7.33
CA ALA A 225 2.59 -14.00 -7.54
C ALA A 225 2.41 -12.94 -8.63
N TYR A 226 3.40 -12.07 -8.82
CA TYR A 226 3.36 -11.01 -9.82
C TYR A 226 3.61 -11.49 -11.24
N GLU A 227 4.60 -12.36 -11.42
CA GLU A 227 4.88 -12.90 -12.76
C GLU A 227 3.76 -13.86 -13.16
N PHE A 228 3.35 -14.78 -12.30
CA PHE A 228 2.27 -15.72 -12.63
C PHE A 228 0.90 -15.04 -12.76
N GLY A 229 0.59 -14.10 -11.88
CA GLY A 229 -0.70 -13.39 -11.90
C GLY A 229 -0.93 -12.60 -13.19
N SER A 230 0.13 -12.16 -13.87
CA SER A 230 0.01 -11.44 -15.15
C SER A 230 -0.47 -12.35 -16.28
N PHE A 231 -0.26 -13.67 -16.18
CA PHE A 231 -0.72 -14.67 -17.15
C PHE A 231 -2.08 -15.29 -16.81
N LEU A 232 -2.52 -15.19 -15.55
CA LEU A 232 -3.79 -15.78 -15.12
C LEU A 232 -5.01 -15.00 -15.65
N PHE A 233 -4.81 -13.72 -15.97
CA PHE A 233 -5.87 -12.81 -16.42
C PHE A 233 -5.66 -12.28 -17.85
N SER A 234 -4.68 -12.82 -18.57
CA SER A 234 -4.40 -12.53 -19.99
C SER A 234 -5.10 -13.51 -20.92
#